data_AF-A0A1N6N949-F1
#
_entry.id   AF-A0A1N6N949-F1
#
_cell.length_a   1.000
_cell.length_b   1.000
_cell.length_c   1.000
_cell.angle_alpha   90.00
_cell.angle_beta   90.00
_cell.angle_gamma   90.00
#
_symmetry.space_group_name_H-M   'P 1'
#
loop_
_entity.id
_entity.type
_entity.pdbx_description
1 polymer ?
#
loop_
_entity_poly.entity_id
_entity_poly.type
_entity_poly.pdbx_seq_one_letter_code
_entity_poly.pdbx_strand_id
1 'polypeptide(L)'
;MSDRFHFTVHARDGRARSGVIHTPRGEIRTPAFMPVGTAATVKAMLPESVRATGADILLGNTYHLMLRPGAERIARLGGLHKFMNWPRPILTDSGGFQVMSLSSLRKLTEEGVIFSSHVDGSKHHLSPESSMEIQRLLGSDIVMAFDECPALPASDEAVAKSMRMSMRWAQRSRDAFGDRPGHALFGIMQGGVSRELREESAQALRAIGFDGYAIGGLAVGEGQEAMFGVLDYAPGFLPEDKPRYLMGVGKPDDIVGAVLRGVDMMDCVLPSRSGRTGQAWTRRGQVNIKNARHADDPRPLDADCTCPACTGYSRAYLHHVFRAGEMISGMLLTWHNLHYFQELMAGLRDAVARGTLAGFVAQFEAMRAQGDIDPP
;
A
#
# COMPACT_ATOMS: atom_id res chain seq x y z
N MET A 1 1.49 7.92 25.33
CA MET A 1 1.00 7.74 23.95
C MET A 1 0.29 9.02 23.55
N SER A 2 0.57 9.56 22.36
CA SER A 2 -0.06 10.80 21.90
C SER A 2 -1.53 10.54 21.59
N ASP A 3 -2.44 11.35 22.14
CA ASP A 3 -3.87 11.28 21.82
C ASP A 3 -4.19 11.82 20.42
N ARG A 4 -3.19 12.31 19.67
CA ARG A 4 -3.37 12.98 18.38
C ARG A 4 -2.41 12.47 17.32
N PHE A 5 -2.91 12.44 16.08
CA PHE A 5 -2.13 12.19 14.89
C PHE A 5 -1.11 13.31 14.67
N HIS A 6 0.16 12.96 14.46
CA HIS A 6 1.17 13.90 13.96
C HIS A 6 2.29 13.15 13.25
N PHE A 7 3.02 13.85 12.39
CA PHE A 7 4.14 13.34 11.63
C PHE A 7 5.40 14.13 11.97
N THR A 8 6.48 13.41 12.28
CA THR A 8 7.79 13.99 12.59
C THR A 8 8.81 13.46 11.60
N VAL A 9 9.54 14.37 10.93
CA VAL A 9 10.70 14.01 10.11
C VAL A 9 11.95 14.08 10.99
N HIS A 10 12.69 12.99 11.10
CA HIS A 10 13.92 12.91 11.89
C HIS A 10 15.17 13.19 11.08
N ALA A 11 15.21 12.71 9.83
CA ALA A 11 16.37 12.85 8.96
C ALA A 11 15.95 12.98 7.50
N ARG A 12 16.85 13.56 6.70
CA ARG A 12 16.73 13.70 5.25
C ARG A 12 18.05 13.36 4.58
N ASP A 13 17.98 12.70 3.44
CA ASP A 13 19.08 12.49 2.52
C ASP A 13 18.58 12.80 1.11
N GLY A 14 18.96 13.97 0.59
CA GLY A 14 18.31 14.57 -0.59
C GLY A 14 16.81 14.80 -0.36
N ARG A 15 15.97 14.20 -1.20
CA ARG A 15 14.50 14.28 -1.09
C ARG A 15 13.91 13.20 -0.19
N ALA A 16 14.67 12.15 0.11
CA ALA A 16 14.21 11.05 0.95
C ALA A 16 14.11 11.51 2.40
N ARG A 17 13.13 10.96 3.12
CA ARG A 17 12.82 11.35 4.50
C ARG A 17 12.69 10.10 5.34
N SER A 18 13.26 10.13 6.54
CA SER A 18 12.95 9.16 7.57
C SER A 18 12.30 9.87 8.75
N GLY A 19 11.21 9.28 9.24
CA GLY A 19 10.35 9.89 10.24
C GLY A 19 9.45 8.88 10.93
N VAL A 20 8.52 9.41 11.71
CA VAL A 20 7.51 8.64 12.43
C VAL A 20 6.17 9.34 12.33
N ILE A 21 5.13 8.58 11.99
CA ILE A 21 3.73 8.98 12.17
C ILE A 21 3.27 8.40 13.50
N HIS A 22 2.80 9.25 14.40
CA HIS A 22 2.24 8.84 15.69
C HIS A 22 0.72 8.77 15.59
N THR A 23 0.13 7.65 16.01
CA THR A 23 -1.31 7.50 16.17
C THR A 23 -1.64 6.96 17.57
N PRO A 24 -2.90 7.02 18.03
CA PRO A 24 -3.31 6.43 19.31
C PRO A 24 -3.03 4.92 19.43
N ARG A 25 -2.95 4.20 18.30
CA ARG A 25 -2.70 2.73 18.28
C ARG A 25 -1.25 2.36 18.07
N GLY A 26 -0.36 3.33 17.91
CA GLY A 26 1.08 3.10 17.81
C GLY A 26 1.76 3.99 16.79
N GLU A 27 3.06 3.78 16.70
CA GLU A 27 3.94 4.53 15.80
C GLU A 27 4.14 3.77 14.48
N ILE A 28 4.27 4.54 13.39
CA ILE A 28 4.55 4.04 12.05
C ILE A 28 5.86 4.66 11.60
N ARG A 29 6.90 3.83 11.46
CA ARG A 29 8.21 4.30 10.99
C ARG A 29 8.18 4.51 9.48
N THR A 30 8.63 5.67 9.01
CA THR A 30 8.68 6.01 7.58
C THR A 30 10.13 6.08 7.06
N PRO A 31 10.40 5.62 5.82
CA PRO A 31 9.45 5.06 4.86
C PRO A 31 8.79 3.73 5.32
N ALA A 32 7.50 3.58 5.01
CA ALA A 32 6.64 2.51 5.49
C ALA A 32 6.06 1.69 4.34
N PHE A 33 6.12 0.36 4.45
CA PHE A 33 5.39 -0.56 3.57
C PHE A 33 4.21 -1.17 4.32
N MET A 34 3.01 -1.05 3.75
CA MET A 34 1.75 -1.52 4.33
C MET A 34 1.34 -2.87 3.68
N PRO A 35 1.40 -3.99 4.41
CA PRO A 35 0.79 -5.23 3.95
C PRO A 35 -0.72 -5.06 3.76
N VAL A 36 -1.24 -5.54 2.62
CA VAL A 36 -2.65 -5.36 2.26
C VAL A 36 -3.51 -6.50 2.82
N GLY A 37 -4.45 -6.13 3.68
CA GLY A 37 -5.51 -6.95 4.23
C GLY A 37 -6.83 -6.79 3.48
N THR A 38 -7.03 -7.57 2.41
CA THR A 38 -8.18 -7.42 1.50
C THR A 38 -9.54 -7.67 2.16
N ALA A 39 -9.66 -8.65 3.05
CA ALA A 39 -10.93 -9.03 3.66
C ALA A 39 -10.75 -9.28 5.16
N ALA A 40 -10.26 -8.25 5.87
CA ALA A 40 -9.92 -8.33 7.30
C ALA A 40 -8.84 -9.39 7.60
N THR A 41 -7.98 -9.67 6.63
CA THR A 41 -6.85 -10.59 6.79
C THR A 41 -5.78 -10.30 5.73
N VAL A 42 -4.52 -10.25 6.16
CA VAL A 42 -3.38 -10.38 5.24
C VAL A 42 -3.33 -11.85 4.84
N LYS A 43 -3.60 -12.13 3.57
CA LYS A 43 -3.80 -13.50 3.09
C LYS A 43 -2.61 -14.40 3.45
N ALA A 44 -2.91 -15.58 4.01
CA ALA A 44 -1.95 -16.60 4.41
C ALA A 44 -1.03 -16.22 5.60
N MET A 45 -1.43 -15.23 6.41
CA MET A 45 -0.67 -14.79 7.59
C MET A 45 -1.57 -14.63 8.82
N LEU A 46 -1.07 -15.04 9.98
CA LEU A 46 -1.61 -14.63 11.27
C LEU A 46 -1.19 -13.18 11.57
N PRO A 47 -2.00 -12.36 12.24
CA PRO A 47 -1.66 -10.97 12.58
C PRO A 47 -0.32 -10.83 13.32
N GLU A 48 -0.04 -11.71 14.27
CA GLU A 48 1.23 -11.76 15.01
C GLU A 48 2.41 -12.09 14.10
N SER A 49 2.23 -12.96 13.10
CA SER A 49 3.26 -13.25 12.08
C SER A 49 3.50 -12.04 11.19
N VAL A 50 2.45 -11.30 10.81
CA VAL A 50 2.61 -10.02 10.08
C VAL A 50 3.39 -9.04 10.93
N ARG A 51 3.08 -8.92 12.23
CA ARG A 51 3.85 -8.03 13.12
C ARG A 51 5.30 -8.47 13.24
N ALA A 52 5.57 -9.77 13.34
CA ALA A 52 6.92 -10.32 13.44
C ALA A 52 7.79 -10.00 12.21
N THR A 53 7.18 -9.69 11.06
CA THR A 53 7.94 -9.18 9.89
C THR A 53 8.53 -7.79 10.12
N GLY A 54 7.98 -7.00 11.05
CA GLY A 54 8.35 -5.61 11.28
C GLY A 54 7.27 -4.61 10.87
N ALA A 55 6.15 -5.05 10.29
CA ALA A 55 5.05 -4.17 9.87
C ALA A 55 4.46 -3.37 11.04
N ASP A 56 4.37 -2.05 10.88
CA ASP A 56 3.79 -1.14 11.86
C ASP A 56 2.30 -0.86 11.61
N ILE A 57 1.86 -0.96 10.36
CA ILE A 57 0.51 -0.61 9.88
C ILE A 57 0.09 -1.57 8.76
N LEU A 58 -1.22 -1.78 8.60
CA LEU A 58 -1.83 -2.52 7.49
C LEU A 58 -2.72 -1.61 6.64
N LEU A 59 -2.96 -2.01 5.39
CA LEU A 59 -4.04 -1.46 4.57
C LEU A 59 -5.26 -2.39 4.61
N GLY A 60 -6.42 -1.89 5.01
CA GLY A 60 -7.71 -2.55 4.90
C GLY A 60 -8.47 -2.10 3.66
N ASN A 61 -9.08 -3.04 2.95
CA ASN A 61 -9.85 -2.72 1.75
C ASN A 61 -11.33 -2.48 2.06
N THR A 62 -11.78 -1.25 1.93
CA THR A 62 -13.14 -0.83 2.26
C THR A 62 -14.18 -1.52 1.37
N TYR A 63 -13.91 -1.62 0.06
CA TYR A 63 -14.83 -2.22 -0.91
C TYR A 63 -15.22 -3.67 -0.55
N HIS A 64 -14.23 -4.50 -0.21
CA HIS A 64 -14.54 -5.88 0.17
C HIS A 64 -15.25 -5.98 1.52
N LEU A 65 -14.85 -5.16 2.50
CA LEU A 65 -15.40 -5.19 3.85
C LEU A 65 -16.85 -4.68 3.93
N MET A 66 -17.21 -3.67 3.12
CA MET A 66 -18.59 -3.18 3.05
C MET A 66 -19.54 -4.22 2.45
N LEU A 67 -19.06 -5.05 1.51
CA LEU A 67 -19.88 -6.09 0.89
C LEU A 67 -19.98 -7.34 1.78
N ARG A 68 -18.85 -7.77 2.34
CA ARG A 68 -18.80 -8.95 3.21
C ARG A 68 -17.66 -8.82 4.21
N PRO A 69 -17.95 -8.78 5.53
CA PRO A 69 -19.22 -9.12 6.18
C PRO A 69 -20.20 -7.94 6.38
N GLY A 70 -19.88 -6.75 5.88
CA GLY A 70 -20.62 -5.50 6.11
C GLY A 70 -20.00 -4.65 7.22
N ALA A 71 -19.90 -3.34 7.01
CA ALA A 71 -19.22 -2.42 7.91
C ALA A 71 -19.93 -2.30 9.27
N GLU A 72 -21.26 -2.27 9.27
CA GLU A 72 -22.09 -2.22 10.49
C GLU A 72 -21.90 -3.48 11.33
N ARG A 73 -21.71 -4.63 10.69
CA ARG A 73 -21.44 -5.89 11.41
C ARG A 73 -20.08 -5.82 12.09
N ILE A 74 -19.05 -5.35 11.39
CA ILE A 74 -17.70 -5.18 11.96
C ILE A 74 -17.76 -4.20 13.14
N ALA A 75 -18.45 -3.07 12.99
CA ALA A 75 -18.65 -2.11 14.07
C ALA A 75 -19.30 -2.75 15.31
N ARG A 76 -20.41 -3.49 15.13
CA ARG A 76 -21.08 -4.21 16.22
C ARG A 76 -20.21 -5.25 16.91
N LEU A 77 -19.25 -5.83 16.19
CA LEU A 77 -18.29 -6.80 16.74
C LEU A 77 -17.06 -6.14 17.38
N GLY A 78 -17.02 -4.80 17.46
CA GLY A 78 -16.00 -4.02 18.15
C GLY A 78 -14.94 -3.40 17.24
N GLY A 79 -15.26 -3.21 15.95
CA GLY A 79 -14.39 -2.56 14.97
C GLY A 79 -13.38 -3.52 14.32
N LEU A 80 -12.75 -3.04 13.23
CA LEU A 80 -11.89 -3.87 12.38
C LEU A 80 -10.69 -4.43 13.15
N HIS A 81 -10.04 -3.62 13.98
CA HIS A 81 -8.90 -4.04 14.82
C HIS A 81 -9.22 -5.27 15.67
N LYS A 82 -10.33 -5.25 16.40
CA LYS A 82 -10.78 -6.37 17.24
C LYS A 82 -11.20 -7.56 16.37
N PHE A 83 -11.92 -7.29 15.27
CA PHE A 83 -12.43 -8.31 14.37
C PHE A 83 -11.32 -9.13 13.71
N MET A 84 -10.20 -8.50 13.33
CA MET A 84 -9.06 -9.18 12.69
C MET A 84 -7.87 -9.45 13.62
N ASN A 85 -8.01 -9.18 14.92
CA ASN A 85 -6.94 -9.31 15.91
C ASN A 85 -5.65 -8.52 15.55
N TRP A 86 -5.80 -7.29 15.07
CA TRP A 86 -4.68 -6.38 14.79
C TRP A 86 -4.79 -5.14 15.69
N PRO A 87 -3.99 -5.03 16.77
CA PRO A 87 -4.11 -3.93 17.73
C PRO A 87 -3.37 -2.65 17.31
N ARG A 88 -2.79 -2.62 16.11
CA ARG A 88 -1.93 -1.55 15.59
C ARG A 88 -2.66 -0.70 14.53
N PRO A 89 -2.05 0.38 14.03
CA PRO A 89 -2.69 1.23 13.04
C PRO A 89 -3.18 0.48 11.79
N ILE A 90 -4.32 0.90 11.25
CA ILE A 90 -4.88 0.48 9.97
C ILE A 90 -5.19 1.71 9.14
N LEU A 91 -4.72 1.73 7.90
CA LEU A 91 -5.20 2.62 6.85
C LEU A 91 -6.32 1.92 6.07
N THR A 92 -7.44 2.57 5.81
CA THR A 92 -8.46 2.04 4.88
C THR A 92 -8.45 2.80 3.59
N ASP A 93 -8.46 2.09 2.46
CA ASP A 93 -8.73 2.73 1.17
C ASP A 93 -10.18 3.24 1.08
N SER A 94 -10.48 4.08 0.10
CA SER A 94 -11.81 4.67 -0.06
C SER A 94 -12.83 3.73 -0.71
N GLY A 95 -12.36 2.63 -1.32
CA GLY A 95 -13.11 1.72 -2.17
C GLY A 95 -13.30 2.20 -3.62
N GLY A 96 -12.91 3.44 -3.94
CA GLY A 96 -13.10 4.04 -5.27
C GLY A 96 -12.45 3.22 -6.38
N PHE A 97 -11.15 2.95 -6.28
CA PHE A 97 -10.40 2.20 -7.29
C PHE A 97 -11.00 0.82 -7.61
N GLN A 98 -11.43 0.06 -6.59
CA GLN A 98 -11.99 -1.28 -6.79
C GLN A 98 -13.33 -1.22 -7.50
N VAL A 99 -14.21 -0.27 -7.14
CA VAL A 99 -15.45 -0.05 -7.87
C VAL A 99 -15.15 0.35 -9.32
N MET A 100 -14.12 1.17 -9.55
CA MET A 100 -13.69 1.56 -10.90
C MET A 100 -12.98 0.45 -11.69
N SER A 101 -12.53 -0.63 -11.05
CA SER A 101 -11.97 -1.78 -11.76
C SER A 101 -13.05 -2.74 -12.30
N LEU A 102 -14.31 -2.58 -11.87
CA LEU A 102 -15.47 -3.36 -12.32
C LEU A 102 -16.09 -2.67 -13.54
N SER A 103 -15.70 -3.08 -14.74
CA SER A 103 -16.01 -2.36 -15.99
C SER A 103 -17.50 -2.34 -16.36
N SER A 104 -18.20 -3.48 -16.33
CA SER A 104 -19.58 -3.58 -16.83
C SER A 104 -20.68 -3.30 -15.81
N LEU A 105 -20.33 -3.11 -14.53
CA LEU A 105 -21.27 -3.11 -13.42
C LEU A 105 -21.38 -1.76 -12.71
N ARG A 106 -21.02 -0.63 -13.34
CA ARG A 106 -21.05 0.68 -12.66
C ARG A 106 -21.67 1.83 -13.46
N LYS A 107 -22.20 2.82 -12.73
CA LYS A 107 -22.61 4.14 -13.22
C LYS A 107 -22.00 5.22 -12.32
N LEU A 108 -21.13 6.04 -12.90
CA LEU A 108 -20.49 7.19 -12.24
C LEU A 108 -21.35 8.44 -12.41
N THR A 109 -21.61 9.17 -11.33
CA THR A 109 -22.27 10.47 -11.31
C THR A 109 -21.51 11.44 -10.40
N GLU A 110 -21.89 12.72 -10.37
CA GLU A 110 -21.31 13.67 -9.42
C GLU A 110 -21.56 13.29 -7.95
N GLU A 111 -22.66 12.57 -7.69
CA GLU A 111 -23.06 12.17 -6.33
C GLU A 111 -22.24 11.00 -5.79
N GLY A 112 -21.74 10.13 -6.67
CA GLY A 112 -20.99 8.93 -6.32
C GLY A 112 -21.01 7.88 -7.43
N VAL A 113 -20.91 6.61 -7.04
CA VAL A 113 -20.88 5.47 -7.95
C VAL A 113 -21.91 4.44 -7.54
N ILE A 114 -22.79 4.10 -8.48
CA ILE A 114 -23.71 2.98 -8.34
C ILE A 114 -23.05 1.76 -8.97
N PHE A 115 -23.02 0.62 -8.27
CA PHE A 115 -22.46 -0.61 -8.81
C PHE A 115 -23.17 -1.87 -8.32
N SER A 116 -22.97 -2.98 -9.03
CA SER A 116 -23.41 -4.31 -8.59
C SER A 116 -22.29 -5.06 -7.89
N SER A 117 -22.59 -5.64 -6.73
CA SER A 117 -21.70 -6.48 -5.94
C SER A 117 -21.23 -7.69 -6.73
N HIS A 118 -19.92 -7.93 -6.74
CA HIS A 118 -19.32 -9.15 -7.28
C HIS A 118 -19.60 -10.41 -6.44
N VAL A 119 -20.16 -10.26 -5.23
CA VAL A 119 -20.43 -11.37 -4.31
C VAL A 119 -21.80 -12.00 -4.59
N ASP A 120 -22.82 -11.17 -4.83
CA ASP A 120 -24.22 -11.59 -4.87
C ASP A 120 -25.08 -10.82 -5.89
N GLY A 121 -24.50 -9.87 -6.64
CA GLY A 121 -25.21 -9.07 -7.64
C GLY A 121 -26.08 -7.94 -7.06
N SER A 122 -26.12 -7.76 -5.73
CA SER A 122 -26.87 -6.68 -5.09
C SER A 122 -26.35 -5.30 -5.55
N LYS A 123 -27.25 -4.32 -5.68
CA LYS A 123 -26.87 -2.95 -6.09
C LYS A 123 -26.50 -2.11 -4.88
N HIS A 124 -25.39 -1.39 -4.97
CA HIS A 124 -24.85 -0.50 -3.96
C HIS A 124 -24.60 0.88 -4.54
N HIS A 125 -24.61 1.90 -3.68
CA HIS A 125 -24.20 3.26 -4.00
C HIS A 125 -23.10 3.69 -3.04
N LEU A 126 -21.96 4.13 -3.57
CA LEU A 126 -20.83 4.62 -2.79
C LEU A 126 -20.56 6.08 -3.18
N SER A 127 -20.61 6.95 -2.19
CA SER A 127 -20.39 8.40 -2.27
C SER A 127 -19.26 8.80 -1.31
N PRO A 128 -18.72 10.04 -1.41
CA PRO A 128 -17.83 10.59 -0.39
C PRO A 128 -18.32 10.39 1.05
N GLU A 129 -19.59 10.71 1.33
CA GLU A 129 -20.17 10.65 2.68
C GLU A 129 -20.31 9.21 3.17
N SER A 130 -20.81 8.31 2.33
CA SER A 130 -20.96 6.89 2.69
C SER A 130 -19.61 6.18 2.80
N SER A 131 -18.60 6.54 2.01
CA SER A 131 -17.23 6.05 2.19
C SER A 131 -16.64 6.47 3.54
N MET A 132 -16.83 7.74 3.95
CA MET A 132 -16.40 8.22 5.27
C MET A 132 -17.12 7.49 6.40
N GLU A 133 -18.42 7.26 6.26
CA GLU A 133 -19.23 6.52 7.25
C GLU A 133 -18.78 5.05 7.37
N ILE A 134 -18.55 4.37 6.25
CA ILE A 134 -18.05 2.99 6.26
C ILE A 134 -16.69 2.92 6.95
N GLN A 135 -15.75 3.80 6.59
CA GLN A 135 -14.42 3.83 7.22
C GLN A 135 -14.51 4.18 8.72
N ARG A 136 -15.49 5.01 9.12
CA ARG A 136 -15.82 5.26 10.54
C ARG A 136 -16.29 3.99 11.26
N LEU A 137 -17.20 3.23 10.66
CA LEU A 137 -17.71 1.97 11.22
C LEU A 137 -16.61 0.90 11.32
N LEU A 138 -15.69 0.86 10.36
CA LEU A 138 -14.51 0.00 10.43
C LEU A 138 -13.55 0.44 11.54
N GLY A 139 -13.49 1.74 11.83
CA GLY A 139 -12.69 2.30 12.92
C GLY A 139 -11.21 2.45 12.58
N SER A 140 -10.86 2.64 11.31
CA SER A 140 -9.48 2.83 10.83
C SER A 140 -8.82 4.09 11.38
N ASP A 141 -7.50 4.05 11.52
CA ASP A 141 -6.70 5.15 12.07
C ASP A 141 -6.40 6.23 11.02
N ILE A 142 -6.15 5.78 9.78
CA ILE A 142 -5.96 6.65 8.61
C ILE A 142 -7.06 6.33 7.59
N VAL A 143 -7.84 7.34 7.25
CA VAL A 143 -8.97 7.29 6.32
C VAL A 143 -8.53 7.92 5.01
N MET A 144 -8.86 7.29 3.87
CA MET A 144 -8.61 7.86 2.55
C MET A 144 -9.87 8.56 2.05
N ALA A 145 -9.74 9.82 1.60
CA ALA A 145 -10.82 10.54 0.92
C ALA A 145 -11.33 9.75 -0.30
N PHE A 146 -12.62 9.87 -0.61
CA PHE A 146 -13.18 9.23 -1.79
C PHE A 146 -12.76 9.98 -3.06
N ASP A 147 -12.31 9.24 -4.06
CA ASP A 147 -11.75 9.77 -5.29
C ASP A 147 -12.21 8.95 -6.51
N GLU A 148 -11.92 9.49 -7.69
CA GLU A 148 -12.12 8.81 -8.96
C GLU A 148 -10.78 8.67 -9.68
N CYS A 149 -10.47 7.42 -10.07
CA CYS A 149 -9.30 7.10 -10.87
C CYS A 149 -9.78 6.58 -12.23
N PRO A 150 -9.56 7.31 -13.33
CA PRO A 150 -9.96 6.87 -14.64
C PRO A 150 -9.08 5.70 -15.09
N ALA A 151 -9.65 4.72 -15.78
CA ALA A 151 -8.89 3.60 -16.33
C ALA A 151 -8.05 4.09 -17.52
N LEU A 152 -6.80 3.63 -17.61
CA LEU A 152 -5.94 3.93 -18.76
C LEU A 152 -6.11 2.91 -19.89
N PRO A 153 -5.96 3.32 -21.17
CA PRO A 153 -5.70 4.68 -21.63
C PRO A 153 -6.94 5.59 -21.54
N ALA A 154 -6.74 6.86 -21.16
CA ALA A 154 -7.77 7.89 -21.11
C ALA A 154 -7.28 9.17 -21.80
N SER A 155 -8.18 9.97 -22.36
CA SER A 155 -7.82 11.29 -22.93
C SER A 155 -7.47 12.29 -21.82
N ASP A 156 -6.64 13.28 -22.15
CA ASP A 156 -6.28 14.35 -21.21
C ASP A 156 -7.52 15.07 -20.65
N GLU A 157 -8.55 15.26 -21.48
CA GLU A 157 -9.84 15.83 -21.05
C GLU A 157 -10.55 14.94 -20.02
N ALA A 158 -10.56 13.63 -20.23
CA ALA A 158 -11.16 12.68 -19.29
C ALA A 158 -10.39 12.67 -17.95
N VAL A 159 -9.05 12.70 -18.00
CA VAL A 159 -8.19 12.79 -16.81
C VAL A 159 -8.43 14.10 -16.07
N ALA A 160 -8.51 15.24 -16.77
CA ALA A 160 -8.78 16.54 -16.17
C ALA A 160 -10.17 16.61 -15.51
N LYS A 161 -11.20 16.10 -16.20
CA LYS A 161 -12.57 16.00 -15.66
C LYS A 161 -12.61 15.15 -14.40
N SER A 162 -11.94 14.01 -14.44
CA SER A 162 -11.84 13.07 -13.32
C SER A 162 -11.12 13.67 -12.11
N MET A 163 -9.97 14.30 -12.33
CA MET A 163 -9.21 14.97 -11.29
C MET A 163 -10.05 16.05 -10.60
N ARG A 164 -10.75 16.90 -11.38
CA ARG A 164 -11.60 17.97 -10.82
C ARG A 164 -12.80 17.43 -10.04
N MET A 165 -13.39 16.31 -10.47
CA MET A 165 -14.42 15.61 -9.70
C MET A 165 -13.86 15.10 -8.38
N SER A 166 -12.68 14.47 -8.41
CA SER A 166 -11.98 14.01 -7.21
C SER A 166 -11.70 15.14 -6.22
N MET A 167 -11.40 16.36 -6.68
CA MET A 167 -11.22 17.51 -5.76
C MET A 167 -12.52 17.94 -5.08
N ARG A 168 -13.65 17.92 -5.79
CA ARG A 168 -14.98 18.17 -5.18
C ARG A 168 -15.35 17.06 -4.19
N TRP A 169 -15.04 15.81 -4.51
CA TRP A 169 -15.23 14.67 -3.61
C TRP A 169 -14.29 14.70 -2.41
N ALA A 170 -13.08 15.23 -2.55
CA ALA A 170 -12.15 15.44 -1.45
C ALA A 170 -12.71 16.45 -0.43
N GLN A 171 -13.31 17.56 -0.89
CA GLN A 171 -13.99 18.52 -0.01
C GLN A 171 -15.17 17.85 0.71
N ARG A 172 -16.05 17.15 -0.01
CA ARG A 172 -17.18 16.41 0.58
C ARG A 172 -16.73 15.36 1.60
N SER A 173 -15.63 14.66 1.31
CA SER A 173 -15.02 13.69 2.23
C SER A 173 -14.49 14.39 3.49
N ARG A 174 -13.85 15.57 3.35
CA ARG A 174 -13.38 16.36 4.48
C ARG A 174 -14.53 16.81 5.37
N ASP A 175 -15.61 17.31 4.77
CA ASP A 175 -16.80 17.77 5.50
C ASP A 175 -17.49 16.60 6.23
N ALA A 176 -17.65 15.46 5.56
CA ALA A 176 -18.26 14.26 6.13
C ALA A 176 -17.37 13.57 7.19
N PHE A 177 -16.04 13.70 7.10
CA PHE A 177 -15.12 13.21 8.12
C PHE A 177 -15.30 13.97 9.44
N GLY A 178 -15.52 15.28 9.39
CA GLY A 178 -15.75 16.11 10.57
C GLY A 178 -14.57 16.17 11.54
N ASP A 179 -14.83 16.53 12.79
CA ASP A 179 -13.83 16.49 13.86
C ASP A 179 -13.78 15.11 14.50
N ARG A 180 -12.65 14.41 14.33
CA ARG A 180 -12.43 13.04 14.82
C ARG A 180 -11.03 12.92 15.44
N PRO A 181 -10.85 13.40 16.69
CA PRO A 181 -9.56 13.34 17.36
C PRO A 181 -8.97 11.92 17.35
N GLY A 182 -7.68 11.81 17.05
CA GLY A 182 -6.96 10.54 17.00
C GLY A 182 -7.07 9.78 15.66
N HIS A 183 -7.95 10.20 14.75
CA HIS A 183 -8.01 9.70 13.38
C HIS A 183 -7.43 10.73 12.41
N ALA A 184 -6.94 10.27 11.26
CA ALA A 184 -6.41 11.11 10.20
C ALA A 184 -7.18 10.92 8.89
N LEU A 185 -7.30 11.98 8.11
CA LEU A 185 -7.83 11.94 6.75
C LEU A 185 -6.75 12.33 5.74
N PHE A 186 -6.52 11.47 4.75
CA PHE A 186 -5.59 11.73 3.66
C PHE A 186 -6.35 12.11 2.39
N GLY A 187 -5.91 13.18 1.74
CA GLY A 187 -6.37 13.60 0.42
C GLY A 187 -5.60 12.86 -0.68
N ILE A 188 -6.20 12.67 -1.86
CA ILE A 188 -5.59 11.92 -2.97
C ILE A 188 -5.36 12.86 -4.16
N MET A 189 -4.10 13.11 -4.48
CA MET A 189 -3.70 13.83 -5.69
C MET A 189 -3.95 12.96 -6.91
N GLN A 190 -4.71 13.50 -7.86
CA GLN A 190 -4.97 12.91 -9.17
C GLN A 190 -4.35 13.78 -10.28
N GLY A 191 -4.54 13.41 -11.55
CA GLY A 191 -4.04 14.19 -12.70
C GLY A 191 -3.20 13.41 -13.72
N GLY A 192 -3.17 12.08 -13.61
CA GLY A 192 -2.42 11.23 -14.55
C GLY A 192 -0.93 11.58 -14.58
N VAL A 193 -0.37 11.71 -15.78
CA VAL A 193 1.04 12.07 -16.01
C VAL A 193 1.28 13.56 -16.31
N SER A 194 0.22 14.38 -16.34
CA SER A 194 0.33 15.84 -16.57
C SER A 194 0.80 16.55 -15.31
N ARG A 195 1.87 17.35 -15.46
CA ARG A 195 2.41 18.18 -14.38
C ARG A 195 1.41 19.25 -13.94
N GLU A 196 0.74 19.86 -14.90
CA GLU A 196 -0.22 20.95 -14.69
C GLU A 196 -1.42 20.46 -13.88
N LEU A 197 -2.00 19.30 -14.25
CA LEU A 197 -3.12 18.72 -13.52
C LEU A 197 -2.72 18.27 -12.12
N ARG A 198 -1.50 17.74 -11.95
CA ARG A 198 -0.95 17.37 -10.64
C ARG A 198 -0.77 18.59 -9.75
N GLU A 199 -0.32 19.71 -10.30
CA GLU A 199 -0.19 20.98 -9.58
C GLU A 199 -1.56 21.56 -9.20
N GLU A 200 -2.53 21.59 -10.14
CA GLU A 200 -3.92 21.99 -9.88
C GLU A 200 -4.53 21.15 -8.73
N SER A 201 -4.35 19.83 -8.78
CA SER A 201 -4.82 18.91 -7.74
C SER A 201 -4.14 19.17 -6.39
N ALA A 202 -2.82 19.37 -6.35
CA ALA A 202 -2.11 19.70 -5.11
C ALA A 202 -2.62 20.98 -4.47
N GLN A 203 -2.82 22.03 -5.27
CA GLN A 203 -3.29 23.33 -4.78
C GLN A 203 -4.68 23.20 -4.15
N ALA A 204 -5.60 22.47 -4.78
CA ALA A 204 -6.93 22.21 -4.25
C ALA A 204 -6.87 21.44 -2.92
N LEU A 205 -6.11 20.34 -2.85
CA LEU A 205 -5.98 19.56 -1.60
C LEU A 205 -5.32 20.35 -0.47
N ARG A 206 -4.38 21.25 -0.79
CA ARG A 206 -3.76 22.14 0.19
C ARG A 206 -4.73 23.17 0.73
N ALA A 207 -5.60 23.72 -0.11
CA ALA A 207 -6.64 24.65 0.30
C ALA A 207 -7.67 23.99 1.24
N ILE A 208 -8.01 22.72 1.00
CA ILE A 208 -8.92 21.94 1.86
C ILE A 208 -8.26 21.58 3.19
N GLY A 209 -7.00 21.13 3.15
CA GLY A 209 -6.24 20.70 4.32
C GLY A 209 -6.49 19.25 4.72
N PHE A 210 -5.41 18.47 4.80
CA PHE A 210 -5.43 17.04 5.16
C PHE A 210 -4.27 16.70 6.11
N ASP A 211 -4.38 15.55 6.78
CA ASP A 211 -3.36 15.06 7.70
C ASP A 211 -2.19 14.38 6.97
N GLY A 212 -2.43 13.97 5.72
CA GLY A 212 -1.45 13.42 4.78
C GLY A 212 -1.97 13.48 3.36
N TYR A 213 -1.08 13.23 2.40
CA TYR A 213 -1.36 13.42 0.98
C TYR A 213 -0.90 12.23 0.17
N ALA A 214 -1.83 11.55 -0.47
CA ALA A 214 -1.54 10.46 -1.38
C ALA A 214 -1.34 10.95 -2.82
N ILE A 215 -0.57 10.17 -3.56
CA ILE A 215 -0.31 10.29 -4.99
C ILE A 215 -1.03 9.09 -5.62
N GLY A 216 -2.24 9.34 -6.11
CA GLY A 216 -3.10 8.35 -6.74
C GLY A 216 -2.92 8.32 -8.26
N GLY A 217 -3.55 7.33 -8.91
CA GLY A 217 -3.58 7.23 -10.37
C GLY A 217 -2.22 6.93 -11.02
N LEU A 218 -1.29 6.33 -10.25
CA LEU A 218 -0.04 5.74 -10.71
C LEU A 218 -0.08 4.23 -10.44
N ALA A 219 0.80 3.45 -11.08
CA ALA A 219 0.79 1.99 -11.13
C ALA A 219 -0.47 1.37 -11.77
N VAL A 220 -1.07 2.08 -12.72
CA VAL A 220 -2.29 1.66 -13.44
C VAL A 220 -2.04 1.24 -14.89
N GLY A 221 -0.77 1.30 -15.34
CA GLY A 221 -0.34 0.78 -16.64
C GLY A 221 0.65 1.66 -17.40
N GLU A 222 1.01 2.81 -16.84
CA GLU A 222 1.88 3.84 -17.46
C GLU A 222 3.35 3.43 -17.56
N GLY A 223 3.78 2.43 -16.77
CA GLY A 223 5.17 1.99 -16.71
C GLY A 223 6.02 2.76 -15.70
N GLN A 224 7.18 2.20 -15.35
CA GLN A 224 8.03 2.72 -14.28
C GLN A 224 8.63 4.09 -14.62
N GLU A 225 9.05 4.29 -15.87
CA GLU A 225 9.65 5.56 -16.31
C GLU A 225 8.67 6.73 -16.16
N ALA A 226 7.42 6.56 -16.65
CA ALA A 226 6.38 7.57 -16.51
C ALA A 226 6.04 7.81 -15.03
N MET A 227 5.89 6.75 -14.23
CA MET A 227 5.67 6.88 -12.78
C MET A 227 6.79 7.70 -12.11
N PHE A 228 8.05 7.41 -12.40
CA PHE A 228 9.18 8.16 -11.86
C PHE A 228 9.23 9.61 -12.35
N GLY A 229 8.92 9.87 -13.63
CA GLY A 229 8.81 11.22 -14.17
C GLY A 229 7.75 12.05 -13.45
N VAL A 230 6.62 11.44 -13.06
CA VAL A 230 5.60 12.10 -12.22
C VAL A 230 6.13 12.36 -10.81
N LEU A 231 6.77 11.35 -10.20
CA LEU A 231 7.33 11.46 -8.86
C LEU A 231 8.50 12.47 -8.78
N ASP A 232 9.13 12.83 -9.90
CA ASP A 232 10.16 13.86 -9.92
C ASP A 232 9.62 15.26 -9.59
N TYR A 233 8.33 15.54 -9.82
CA TYR A 233 7.74 16.84 -9.49
C TYR A 233 6.58 16.77 -8.47
N ALA A 234 5.74 15.72 -8.50
CA ALA A 234 4.48 15.70 -7.74
C ALA A 234 4.64 15.80 -6.21
N PRO A 235 5.60 15.09 -5.57
CA PRO A 235 5.85 15.24 -4.14
C PRO A 235 6.24 16.68 -3.73
N GLY A 236 6.86 17.45 -4.64
CA GLY A 236 7.26 18.83 -4.39
C GLY A 236 6.08 19.81 -4.30
N PHE A 237 4.91 19.45 -4.83
CA PHE A 237 3.69 20.25 -4.71
C PHE A 237 2.94 20.03 -3.40
N LEU A 238 3.29 18.98 -2.64
CA LEU A 238 2.64 18.57 -1.40
C LEU A 238 3.36 19.15 -0.17
N PRO A 239 2.63 19.46 0.93
CA PRO A 239 3.23 19.97 2.16
C PRO A 239 4.37 19.10 2.68
N GLU A 240 5.46 19.74 3.12
CA GLU A 240 6.64 19.03 3.61
C GLU A 240 6.48 18.45 5.01
N ASP A 241 5.61 19.05 5.82
CA ASP A 241 5.31 18.65 7.21
C ASP A 241 4.26 17.53 7.29
N LYS A 242 3.88 16.95 6.13
CA LYS A 242 2.85 15.91 6.01
C LYS A 242 3.41 14.67 5.31
N PRO A 243 2.93 13.46 5.65
CA PRO A 243 3.34 12.22 5.01
C PRO A 243 2.80 12.13 3.57
N ARG A 244 3.58 11.48 2.69
CA ARG A 244 3.31 11.31 1.26
C ARG A 244 3.05 9.84 0.92
N TYR A 245 1.80 9.60 0.53
CA TYR A 245 1.11 8.36 0.16
C TYR A 245 1.28 7.82 -1.27
N LEU A 246 2.27 6.99 -1.67
CA LEU A 246 2.20 6.39 -3.03
C LEU A 246 1.34 5.12 -3.07
N MET A 247 0.17 5.21 -3.67
CA MET A 247 -0.85 4.15 -3.65
C MET A 247 -0.56 3.03 -4.66
N GLY A 248 -0.68 1.76 -4.24
CA GLY A 248 -0.65 0.59 -5.12
C GLY A 248 0.71 0.18 -5.69
N VAL A 249 1.79 0.89 -5.34
CA VAL A 249 3.15 0.62 -5.82
C VAL A 249 3.90 -0.32 -4.88
N GLY A 250 4.63 -1.28 -5.44
CA GLY A 250 5.48 -2.09 -4.58
C GLY A 250 6.37 -3.14 -5.19
N LYS A 251 6.95 -2.99 -6.40
CA LYS A 251 8.19 -3.76 -6.64
C LYS A 251 9.32 -3.13 -5.80
N PRO A 252 10.33 -3.90 -5.37
CA PRO A 252 11.41 -3.34 -4.57
C PRO A 252 12.13 -2.17 -5.26
N ASP A 253 12.30 -2.20 -6.59
CA ASP A 253 12.92 -1.10 -7.34
C ASP A 253 12.02 0.15 -7.35
N ASP A 254 10.71 -0.03 -7.50
CA ASP A 254 9.73 1.06 -7.45
C ASP A 254 9.73 1.74 -6.08
N ILE A 255 9.81 0.93 -5.02
CA ILE A 255 9.92 1.38 -3.63
C ILE A 255 11.15 2.26 -3.43
N VAL A 256 12.33 1.77 -3.84
CA VAL A 256 13.59 2.51 -3.69
C VAL A 256 13.53 3.81 -4.48
N GLY A 257 13.07 3.75 -5.74
CA GLY A 257 12.92 4.92 -6.60
C GLY A 257 11.91 5.95 -6.09
N ALA A 258 10.83 5.51 -5.44
CA ALA A 258 9.84 6.39 -4.83
C ALA A 258 10.36 7.06 -3.55
N VAL A 259 11.08 6.33 -2.69
CA VAL A 259 11.73 6.90 -1.50
C VAL A 259 12.75 7.97 -1.88
N LEU A 260 13.58 7.71 -2.91
CA LEU A 260 14.51 8.70 -3.47
C LEU A 260 13.82 10.00 -3.93
N ARG A 261 12.52 9.94 -4.23
CA ARG A 261 11.70 11.06 -4.68
C ARG A 261 10.85 11.69 -3.57
N GLY A 262 10.99 11.21 -2.33
CA GLY A 262 10.38 11.79 -1.14
C GLY A 262 8.99 11.26 -0.81
N VAL A 263 8.71 10.01 -1.16
CA VAL A 263 7.52 9.26 -0.71
C VAL A 263 7.81 8.56 0.63
N ASP A 264 6.84 8.53 1.54
CA ASP A 264 7.01 8.00 2.90
C ASP A 264 6.19 6.74 3.20
N MET A 265 5.13 6.48 2.44
CA MET A 265 4.37 5.24 2.61
C MET A 265 4.02 4.65 1.25
N MET A 266 3.94 3.33 1.21
CA MET A 266 3.55 2.54 0.05
C MET A 266 2.72 1.34 0.49
N ASP A 267 1.86 0.84 -0.39
CA ASP A 267 1.15 -0.42 -0.21
C ASP A 267 1.19 -1.21 -1.52
N CYS A 268 1.24 -2.54 -1.40
CA CYS A 268 1.06 -3.37 -2.58
C CYS A 268 0.62 -4.78 -2.19
N VAL A 269 -0.26 -5.36 -3.02
CA VAL A 269 -0.62 -6.78 -2.90
C VAL A 269 0.49 -7.72 -3.39
N LEU A 270 1.51 -7.19 -4.09
CA LEU A 270 2.53 -7.98 -4.77
C LEU A 270 3.19 -9.02 -3.86
N PRO A 271 3.71 -8.70 -2.65
CA PRO A 271 4.41 -9.68 -1.82
C PRO A 271 3.55 -10.89 -1.45
N SER A 272 2.30 -10.66 -1.05
CA SER A 272 1.39 -11.73 -0.65
C SER A 272 0.82 -12.48 -1.85
N ARG A 273 0.43 -11.77 -2.92
CA ARG A 273 -0.13 -12.39 -4.13
C ARG A 273 0.92 -13.22 -4.85
N SER A 274 2.13 -12.68 -5.06
CA SER A 274 3.21 -13.37 -5.74
C SER A 274 3.67 -14.60 -4.96
N GLY A 275 3.78 -14.46 -3.62
CA GLY A 275 4.12 -15.56 -2.71
C GLY A 275 3.17 -16.76 -2.86
N ARG A 276 1.85 -16.53 -2.82
CA ARG A 276 0.86 -17.60 -3.05
C ARG A 276 0.91 -18.23 -4.45
N THR A 277 1.52 -17.55 -5.43
CA THR A 277 1.68 -18.05 -6.80
C THR A 277 3.08 -18.58 -7.11
N GLY A 278 3.91 -18.75 -6.09
CA GLY A 278 5.22 -19.40 -6.17
C GLY A 278 6.40 -18.46 -6.46
N GLN A 279 6.20 -17.14 -6.37
CA GLN A 279 7.27 -16.16 -6.56
C GLN A 279 7.71 -15.56 -5.21
N ALA A 280 8.99 -15.74 -4.91
CA ALA A 280 9.69 -15.16 -3.78
C ALA A 280 10.52 -13.92 -4.19
N TRP A 281 10.72 -13.00 -3.24
CA TRP A 281 11.56 -11.82 -3.38
C TRP A 281 12.75 -11.89 -2.44
N THR A 282 13.95 -11.95 -3.00
CA THR A 282 15.22 -12.00 -2.27
C THR A 282 16.01 -10.73 -2.50
N ARG A 283 17.09 -10.52 -1.72
CA ARG A 283 18.08 -9.45 -1.97
C ARG A 283 18.69 -9.50 -3.37
N ARG A 284 18.75 -10.69 -3.98
CA ARG A 284 19.29 -10.92 -5.33
C ARG A 284 18.23 -10.86 -6.44
N GLY A 285 16.98 -10.56 -6.10
CA GLY A 285 15.87 -10.46 -7.04
C GLY A 285 14.83 -11.56 -6.89
N GLN A 286 14.11 -11.82 -7.98
CA GLN A 286 12.95 -12.71 -7.98
C GLN A 286 13.38 -14.18 -8.11
N VAL A 287 12.81 -15.03 -7.26
CA VAL A 287 12.96 -16.49 -7.33
C VAL A 287 11.59 -17.09 -7.61
N ASN A 288 11.50 -17.98 -8.58
CA ASN A 288 10.27 -18.68 -8.91
C ASN A 288 10.40 -20.15 -8.50
N ILE A 289 9.83 -20.49 -7.35
CA ILE A 289 9.98 -21.82 -6.74
C ILE A 289 9.36 -22.93 -7.60
N LYS A 290 8.56 -22.60 -8.62
CA LYS A 290 8.03 -23.56 -9.59
C LYS A 290 9.10 -24.19 -10.47
N ASN A 291 10.23 -23.51 -10.64
CA ASN A 291 11.28 -23.95 -11.56
C ASN A 291 11.92 -25.25 -11.08
N ALA A 292 12.12 -26.20 -12.00
CA ALA A 292 12.68 -27.52 -11.70
C ALA A 292 14.08 -27.47 -11.07
N ARG A 293 14.84 -26.39 -11.33
CA ARG A 293 16.17 -26.15 -10.72
C ARG A 293 16.18 -26.16 -9.20
N HIS A 294 15.01 -26.00 -8.56
CA HIS A 294 14.90 -25.97 -7.11
C HIS A 294 14.59 -27.33 -6.50
N ALA A 295 14.33 -28.37 -7.30
CA ALA A 295 13.86 -29.67 -6.80
C ALA A 295 14.80 -30.31 -5.78
N ASP A 296 16.11 -30.18 -5.99
CA ASP A 296 17.16 -30.76 -5.14
C ASP A 296 18.00 -29.70 -4.42
N ASP A 297 17.56 -28.44 -4.39
CA ASP A 297 18.32 -27.34 -3.78
C ASP A 297 18.12 -27.30 -2.25
N PRO A 298 19.13 -27.69 -1.44
CA PRO A 298 18.98 -27.75 0.02
C PRO A 298 19.10 -26.37 0.69
N ARG A 299 19.49 -25.34 -0.06
CA ARG A 299 19.73 -23.99 0.46
C ARG A 299 18.41 -23.26 0.74
N PRO A 300 18.39 -22.23 1.61
CA PRO A 300 17.20 -21.40 1.81
C PRO A 300 16.92 -20.49 0.61
N LEU A 301 15.79 -19.77 0.63
CA LEU A 301 15.48 -18.77 -0.40
C LEU A 301 16.54 -17.66 -0.43
N ASP A 302 16.91 -17.15 0.74
CA ASP A 302 17.88 -16.09 0.97
C ASP A 302 18.62 -16.41 2.29
N ALA A 303 19.95 -16.52 2.24
CA ALA A 303 20.77 -16.92 3.37
C ALA A 303 20.91 -15.82 4.45
N ASP A 304 20.68 -14.56 4.08
CA ASP A 304 20.75 -13.42 5.00
C ASP A 304 19.38 -13.08 5.62
N CYS A 305 18.34 -13.85 5.28
CA CYS A 305 16.97 -13.62 5.73
C CYS A 305 16.66 -14.45 6.99
N THR A 306 16.13 -13.79 8.01
CA THR A 306 15.87 -14.40 9.33
C THR A 306 14.43 -14.91 9.49
N CYS A 307 13.61 -14.88 8.43
CA CYS A 307 12.24 -15.33 8.50
C CYS A 307 12.14 -16.86 8.63
N PRO A 308 11.04 -17.40 9.18
CA PRO A 308 10.87 -18.85 9.36
C PRO A 308 11.02 -19.67 8.08
N ALA A 309 10.67 -19.11 6.92
CA ALA A 309 10.83 -19.79 5.64
C ALA A 309 12.30 -20.00 5.27
N CYS A 310 13.19 -19.06 5.60
CA CYS A 310 14.63 -19.16 5.32
C CYS A 310 15.40 -19.91 6.41
N THR A 311 14.98 -19.81 7.67
CA THR A 311 15.69 -20.48 8.78
C THR A 311 15.28 -21.94 8.94
N GLY A 312 14.09 -22.33 8.48
CA GLY A 312 13.53 -23.66 8.72
C GLY A 312 13.35 -24.55 7.49
N TYR A 313 13.44 -24.00 6.27
CA TYR A 313 13.07 -24.74 5.05
C TYR A 313 14.03 -24.49 3.89
N SER A 314 14.20 -25.52 3.07
CA SER A 314 14.99 -25.46 1.83
C SER A 314 14.13 -25.05 0.63
N ARG A 315 14.80 -24.61 -0.44
CA ARG A 315 14.19 -24.39 -1.76
C ARG A 315 13.55 -25.69 -2.29
N ALA A 316 14.19 -26.84 -2.09
CA ALA A 316 13.64 -28.17 -2.42
C ALA A 316 12.29 -28.44 -1.77
N TYR A 317 12.20 -28.19 -0.45
CA TYR A 317 10.94 -28.36 0.26
C TYR A 317 9.86 -27.41 -0.28
N LEU A 318 10.18 -26.12 -0.41
CA LEU A 318 9.25 -25.10 -0.90
C LEU A 318 8.77 -25.40 -2.33
N HIS A 319 9.65 -25.91 -3.19
CA HIS A 319 9.32 -26.39 -4.54
C HIS A 319 8.32 -27.54 -4.48
N HIS A 320 8.62 -28.57 -3.67
CA HIS A 320 7.77 -29.73 -3.49
C HIS A 320 6.37 -29.35 -2.98
N VAL A 321 6.27 -28.60 -1.87
CA VAL A 321 4.96 -28.24 -1.31
C VAL A 321 4.17 -27.29 -2.21
N PHE A 322 4.85 -26.45 -3.00
CA PHE A 322 4.17 -25.67 -4.05
C PHE A 322 3.58 -26.60 -5.11
N ARG A 323 4.38 -27.55 -5.61
CA ARG A 323 4.00 -28.49 -6.67
C ARG A 323 2.87 -29.41 -6.25
N ALA A 324 2.79 -29.75 -4.96
CA ALA A 324 1.72 -30.52 -4.34
C ALA A 324 0.43 -29.72 -4.10
N GLY A 325 0.45 -28.39 -4.25
CA GLY A 325 -0.72 -27.54 -3.99
C GLY A 325 -1.00 -27.30 -2.51
N GLU A 326 -0.01 -27.51 -1.64
CA GLU A 326 -0.18 -27.40 -0.19
C GLU A 326 -0.23 -25.95 0.29
N MET A 327 -1.13 -25.65 1.22
CA MET A 327 -1.36 -24.29 1.74
C MET A 327 -0.09 -23.68 2.35
N ILE A 328 0.75 -24.53 2.96
CA ILE A 328 1.99 -24.11 3.63
C ILE A 328 2.94 -23.40 2.68
N SER A 329 2.94 -23.74 1.38
CA SER A 329 3.76 -23.05 0.38
C SER A 329 3.39 -21.56 0.31
N GLY A 330 2.09 -21.26 0.15
CA GLY A 330 1.61 -19.89 0.10
C GLY A 330 1.84 -19.13 1.41
N MET A 331 1.76 -19.81 2.55
CA MET A 331 2.04 -19.22 3.88
C MET A 331 3.52 -18.84 4.02
N LEU A 332 4.44 -19.78 3.80
CA LEU A 332 5.88 -19.55 3.95
C LEU A 332 6.41 -18.51 2.96
N LEU A 333 6.00 -18.57 1.69
CA LEU A 333 6.42 -17.60 0.68
C LEU A 333 5.85 -16.20 0.94
N THR A 334 4.60 -16.11 1.44
CA THR A 334 4.03 -14.81 1.83
C THR A 334 4.78 -14.23 3.04
N TRP A 335 5.08 -15.05 4.05
CA TRP A 335 5.86 -14.61 5.21
C TRP A 335 7.22 -14.07 4.75
N HIS A 336 7.96 -14.85 3.96
CA HIS A 336 9.26 -14.45 3.43
C HIS A 336 9.20 -13.13 2.68
N ASN A 337 8.28 -12.99 1.73
CA ASN A 337 8.15 -11.77 0.93
C ASN A 337 7.84 -10.55 1.80
N LEU A 338 6.90 -10.66 2.74
CA LEU A 338 6.57 -9.55 3.62
C LEU A 338 7.76 -9.18 4.53
N HIS A 339 8.49 -10.17 5.04
CA HIS A 339 9.69 -9.91 5.83
C HIS A 339 10.76 -9.19 5.02
N TYR A 340 11.09 -9.66 3.81
CA TYR A 340 12.04 -8.98 2.92
C TYR A 340 11.65 -7.51 2.65
N PHE A 341 10.36 -7.24 2.42
CA PHE A 341 9.86 -5.88 2.20
C PHE A 341 10.03 -5.00 3.44
N GLN A 342 9.83 -5.54 4.65
CA GLN A 342 10.05 -4.80 5.88
C GLN A 342 11.55 -4.59 6.17
N GLU A 343 12.42 -5.56 5.82
CA GLU A 343 13.88 -5.40 5.87
C GLU A 343 14.35 -4.30 4.91
N LEU A 344 13.82 -4.25 3.69
CA LEU A 344 14.12 -3.19 2.72
C LEU A 344 13.74 -1.82 3.27
N MET A 345 12.54 -1.69 3.86
CA MET A 345 12.11 -0.45 4.52
C MET A 345 13.03 -0.07 5.69
N ALA A 346 13.46 -1.05 6.49
CA ALA A 346 14.40 -0.80 7.58
C ALA A 346 15.76 -0.29 7.08
N GLY A 347 16.31 -0.92 6.04
CA GLY A 347 17.55 -0.49 5.39
C GLY A 347 17.45 0.93 4.82
N LEU A 348 16.33 1.28 4.19
CA LEU A 348 16.07 2.63 3.66
C LEU A 348 16.00 3.68 4.79
N ARG A 349 15.28 3.38 5.89
CA ARG A 349 15.22 4.28 7.05
C ARG A 349 16.60 4.55 7.64
N ASP A 350 17.36 3.49 7.86
CA ASP A 350 18.72 3.54 8.39
C ASP A 350 19.66 4.33 7.48
N ALA A 351 19.59 4.10 6.16
CA ALA A 351 20.44 4.78 5.20
C ALA A 351 20.13 6.28 5.12
N VAL A 352 18.85 6.66 5.14
CA VAL A 352 18.44 8.08 5.20
C VAL A 352 18.89 8.72 6.52
N ALA A 353 18.73 8.03 7.64
CA ALA A 353 19.14 8.54 8.96
C ALA A 353 20.65 8.78 9.06
N ARG A 354 21.46 7.98 8.37
CA ARG A 354 22.93 8.10 8.36
C ARG A 354 23.48 8.95 7.22
N GLY A 355 22.65 9.43 6.29
CA GLY A 355 23.10 10.14 5.08
C GLY A 355 23.92 9.24 4.13
N THR A 356 23.59 7.95 4.06
CA THR A 356 24.28 6.95 3.24
C THR A 356 23.35 6.32 2.19
N LEU A 357 22.28 7.02 1.78
CA LEU A 357 21.27 6.45 0.89
C LEU A 357 21.85 6.05 -0.48
N ALA A 358 22.71 6.88 -1.06
CA ALA A 358 23.34 6.58 -2.35
C ALA A 358 24.12 5.25 -2.33
N GLY A 359 24.87 4.99 -1.25
CA GLY A 359 25.61 3.73 -1.07
C GLY A 359 24.67 2.53 -0.88
N PHE A 360 23.59 2.70 -0.13
CA PHE A 360 22.57 1.67 0.04
C PHE A 360 21.91 1.30 -1.30
N VAL A 361 21.56 2.30 -2.12
CA VAL A 361 20.94 2.07 -3.44
C VAL A 361 21.91 1.35 -4.38
N ALA A 362 23.16 1.79 -4.45
CA ALA A 362 24.18 1.12 -5.27
C ALA A 362 24.38 -0.35 -4.85
N GLN A 363 24.39 -0.62 -3.55
CA GLN A 363 24.49 -1.99 -3.03
C GLN A 363 23.25 -2.82 -3.37
N PHE A 364 22.05 -2.25 -3.21
CA PHE A 364 20.78 -2.89 -3.58
C PHE A 364 20.75 -3.28 -5.06
N GLU A 365 21.12 -2.36 -5.95
CA GLU A 365 21.18 -2.60 -7.40
C GLU A 365 22.22 -3.67 -7.74
N ALA A 366 23.42 -3.57 -7.17
CA ALA A 366 24.50 -4.53 -7.41
C ALA A 366 24.12 -5.95 -6.95
N MET A 367 23.43 -6.10 -5.82
CA MET A 367 22.99 -7.39 -5.31
C MET A 367 21.92 -8.01 -6.21
N ARG A 368 20.98 -7.20 -6.69
CA ARG A 368 19.95 -7.67 -7.63
C ARG A 368 20.50 -8.01 -9.01
N ALA A 369 21.53 -7.32 -9.47
CA ALA A 369 22.19 -7.62 -10.73
C ALA A 369 22.83 -9.01 -10.76
N GLN A 370 23.16 -9.59 -9.59
CA GLN A 370 23.69 -10.95 -9.49
C GLN A 370 22.65 -12.04 -9.84
N GLY A 371 21.35 -11.72 -9.84
CA GLY A 371 20.29 -12.68 -10.10
C GLY A 371 20.24 -13.83 -9.09
N ASP A 372 19.40 -14.83 -9.33
CA ASP A 372 19.30 -15.99 -8.42
C ASP A 372 20.63 -16.79 -8.34
N ILE A 373 20.85 -17.50 -7.23
CA ILE A 373 22.01 -18.38 -7.04
C ILE A 373 21.99 -19.54 -8.05
N ASP A 374 23.13 -19.91 -8.62
CA ASP A 374 23.23 -21.06 -9.54
C ASP A 374 22.74 -22.36 -8.89
N PRO A 375 22.15 -23.30 -9.67
CA PRO A 375 21.78 -24.61 -9.15
C PRO A 375 23.01 -25.31 -8.56
N PRO A 376 22.84 -26.10 -7.48
CA PRO A 376 23.94 -26.79 -6.82
C PRO A 376 24.59 -27.86 -7.71
#